data_AF-A0A1H4CUS2-F1
#
_entry.id   AF-A0A1H4CUS2-F1
#
_cell.length_a   1.000
_cell.length_b   1.000
_cell.length_c   1.000
_cell.angle_alpha   90.00
_cell.angle_beta   90.00
_cell.angle_gamma   90.00
#
_symmetry.space_group_name_H-M   'P 1'
#
loop_
_entity.id
_entity.type
_entity.pdbx_description
1 polymer ?
#
loop_
_entity_poly.entity_id
_entity_poly.type
_entity_poly.pdbx_seq_one_letter_code
_entity_poly.pdbx_strand_id
1 'polypeptide(L)'
;MAALGQVLSPLAALTGRFESALLDAAQQQQTHDEAQMESDYLGLKPTEQAVLWRMLTQGSRYRPYDAEALRFYRERTGHPVNATQVQRALEGLRQRMPALVWKSARGEYALEDVAMHRWFEKRGGAGKWPPTPPQGVLPLDDD
;
A
#
# COMPACT_ATOMS: atom_id res chain seq x y z
N MET A 1 13.25 -12.04 -2.92
CA MET A 1 14.53 -12.69 -3.31
C MET A 1 14.57 -13.05 -4.81
N ALA A 2 14.22 -12.14 -5.72
CA ALA A 2 14.16 -12.45 -7.17
C ALA A 2 15.30 -11.81 -7.99
N ALA A 3 15.77 -10.62 -7.60
CA ALA A 3 16.82 -9.89 -8.33
C ALA A 3 18.16 -10.64 -8.45
N LEU A 4 18.56 -11.38 -7.40
CA LEU A 4 19.76 -12.24 -7.42
C LEU A 4 19.64 -13.38 -8.45
N GLY A 5 18.44 -13.95 -8.64
CA GLY A 5 18.21 -15.05 -9.58
C GLY A 5 18.28 -14.61 -11.05
N GLN A 6 17.88 -13.38 -11.36
CA GLN A 6 17.99 -12.82 -12.71
C GLN A 6 19.44 -12.54 -13.12
N VAL A 7 20.26 -12.06 -12.18
CA VAL A 7 21.66 -11.69 -12.42
C VAL A 7 22.59 -12.90 -12.43
N LEU A 8 22.25 -13.96 -11.69
CA LEU A 8 22.99 -15.24 -11.67
C LEU A 8 22.59 -16.21 -12.79
N SER A 9 21.66 -15.83 -13.66
CA SER A 9 21.18 -16.70 -14.73
C SER A 9 22.27 -16.83 -15.80
N PRO A 10 22.72 -18.05 -16.18
CA PRO A 10 23.81 -18.26 -17.15
C PRO A 10 23.48 -17.81 -18.58
N LEU A 11 22.22 -17.40 -18.83
CA LEU A 11 21.73 -16.81 -20.08
C LEU A 11 21.69 -15.27 -20.05
N ALA A 12 21.99 -14.63 -18.92
CA ALA A 12 22.22 -13.20 -18.88
C ALA A 12 23.55 -12.94 -19.60
N ALA A 13 23.47 -12.71 -20.91
CA ALA A 13 24.57 -12.23 -21.72
C ALA A 13 24.99 -10.85 -21.19
N LEU A 14 25.72 -10.83 -20.08
CA LEU A 14 26.21 -9.65 -19.39
C LEU A 14 27.29 -9.03 -20.26
N THR A 15 26.92 -8.08 -21.09
CA THR A 15 27.82 -7.29 -21.95
C THR A 15 28.46 -6.12 -21.17
N GLY A 16 28.76 -6.29 -19.88
CA GLY A 16 29.29 -5.22 -19.00
C GLY A 16 29.76 -5.68 -17.60
N ARG A 17 30.09 -4.72 -16.72
CA ARG A 17 30.51 -5.00 -15.32
C ARG A 17 29.31 -5.50 -14.51
N PHE A 18 29.45 -6.67 -13.90
CA PHE A 18 28.43 -7.32 -13.07
C PHE A 18 27.81 -6.38 -12.01
N GLU A 19 28.63 -5.53 -11.38
CA GLU A 19 28.20 -4.59 -10.35
C GLU A 19 27.18 -3.57 -10.87
N SER A 20 27.39 -2.98 -12.05
CA SER A 20 26.43 -2.03 -12.63
C SER A 20 25.14 -2.72 -13.03
N ALA A 21 25.23 -3.92 -13.62
CA ALA A 21 24.05 -4.71 -13.97
C ALA A 21 23.22 -5.12 -12.74
N LEU A 22 23.89 -5.42 -11.62
CA LEU A 22 23.22 -5.72 -10.34
C LEU A 22 22.50 -4.50 -9.77
N LEU A 23 23.13 -3.31 -9.81
CA LEU A 23 22.51 -2.06 -9.37
C LEU A 23 21.30 -1.70 -10.22
N ASP A 24 21.41 -1.83 -11.54
CA ASP A 24 20.30 -1.57 -12.47
C ASP A 24 19.14 -2.54 -12.23
N ALA A 25 19.42 -3.83 -12.05
CA ALA A 25 18.41 -4.83 -11.72
C ALA A 25 17.72 -4.56 -10.37
N ALA A 26 18.48 -4.15 -9.35
CA ALA A 26 17.92 -3.77 -8.06
C ALA A 26 16.99 -2.54 -8.17
N GLN A 27 17.40 -1.53 -8.93
CA GLN A 27 16.59 -0.33 -9.16
C GLN A 27 15.30 -0.64 -9.94
N GLN A 28 15.39 -1.53 -10.93
CA GLN A 28 14.22 -1.99 -11.69
C GLN A 28 13.26 -2.76 -10.79
N GLN A 29 13.76 -3.68 -9.96
CA GLN A 29 12.94 -4.41 -8.99
C GLN A 29 12.24 -3.45 -8.03
N GLN A 30 12.97 -2.48 -7.47
CA GLN A 30 12.37 -1.49 -6.57
C GLN A 30 11.26 -0.69 -7.26
N THR A 31 11.49 -0.27 -8.52
CA THR A 31 10.49 0.48 -9.29
C THR A 31 9.24 -0.37 -9.55
N HIS A 32 9.44 -1.66 -9.88
CA HIS A 32 8.34 -2.60 -10.07
C HIS A 32 7.54 -2.82 -8.78
N ASP A 33 8.22 -3.00 -7.65
CA ASP A 33 7.57 -3.18 -6.34
C ASP A 33 6.75 -1.93 -5.96
N GLU A 34 7.30 -0.72 -6.19
CA GLU A 34 6.59 0.54 -5.92
C GLU A 34 5.39 0.76 -6.86
N ALA A 35 5.48 0.31 -8.11
CA ALA A 35 4.37 0.34 -9.06
C ALA A 35 3.26 -0.66 -8.69
N GLN A 36 3.64 -1.85 -8.20
CA GLN A 36 2.69 -2.83 -7.69
C GLN A 36 1.96 -2.28 -6.46
N MET A 37 2.66 -1.67 -5.50
CA MET A 37 2.02 -1.04 -4.33
C MET A 37 1.05 0.08 -4.71
N GLU A 38 1.40 0.90 -5.70
CA GLU A 38 0.51 1.93 -6.23
C GLU A 38 -0.75 1.32 -6.85
N SER A 39 -0.58 0.29 -7.69
CA SER A 39 -1.72 -0.45 -8.26
C SER A 39 -2.59 -1.08 -7.17
N ASP A 40 -1.99 -1.67 -6.15
CA ASP A 40 -2.71 -2.29 -5.05
C ASP A 40 -3.52 -1.26 -4.27
N TYR A 41 -2.93 -0.10 -3.96
CA TYR A 41 -3.62 1.00 -3.28
C TYR A 41 -4.74 1.59 -4.13
N LEU A 42 -4.49 1.86 -5.42
CA LEU A 42 -5.49 2.43 -6.33
C LEU A 42 -6.65 1.47 -6.62
N GLY A 43 -6.42 0.15 -6.51
CA GLY A 43 -7.46 -0.87 -6.62
C GLY A 43 -8.34 -1.03 -5.37
N LEU A 44 -8.05 -0.32 -4.28
CA LEU A 44 -8.88 -0.33 -3.06
C LEU A 44 -10.11 0.56 -3.21
N LYS A 45 -11.20 0.17 -2.54
CA LYS A 45 -12.37 1.05 -2.40
C LYS A 45 -12.01 2.35 -1.65
N PRO A 46 -12.74 3.47 -1.85
CA PRO A 46 -12.43 4.74 -1.19
C PRO A 46 -12.35 4.63 0.34
N THR A 47 -13.28 3.89 0.96
CA THR A 47 -13.24 3.67 2.41
C THR A 47 -12.02 2.83 2.84
N GLU A 48 -11.63 1.84 2.05
CA GLU A 48 -10.43 1.03 2.29
C GLU A 48 -9.14 1.84 2.14
N GLN A 49 -9.04 2.71 1.12
CA GLN A 49 -7.92 3.62 0.93
C GLN A 49 -7.75 4.57 2.12
N ALA A 50 -8.85 5.11 2.65
CA ALA A 50 -8.83 6.00 3.80
C ALA A 50 -8.42 5.28 5.09
N VAL A 51 -8.92 4.06 5.30
CA VAL A 51 -8.55 3.18 6.41
C VAL A 51 -7.07 2.82 6.37
N LEU A 52 -6.57 2.37 5.22
CA LEU A 52 -5.16 2.01 5.04
C LEU A 52 -4.24 3.23 5.21
N TRP A 53 -4.61 4.38 4.66
CA TRP A 53 -3.85 5.62 4.86
C TRP A 53 -3.77 5.99 6.34
N ARG A 54 -4.87 5.95 7.08
CA ARG A 54 -4.83 6.25 8.51
C ARG A 54 -3.95 5.26 9.27
N MET A 55 -3.98 3.98 8.90
CA MET A 55 -3.11 2.95 9.49
C MET A 55 -1.63 3.22 9.19
N LEU A 56 -1.29 3.60 7.95
CA LEU A 56 0.06 4.01 7.56
C LEU A 56 0.55 5.23 8.34
N THR A 57 -0.33 6.17 8.65
CA THR A 57 0.00 7.40 9.37
C THR A 57 0.19 7.16 10.88
N GLN A 58 -0.66 6.34 11.50
CA GLN A 58 -0.64 6.11 12.95
C GLN A 58 0.23 4.90 13.36
N GLY A 59 0.52 3.99 12.43
CA GLY A 59 1.28 2.77 12.70
C GLY A 59 0.68 1.96 13.85
N SER A 60 1.49 1.70 14.88
CA SER A 60 1.08 0.94 16.08
C SER A 60 0.04 1.64 16.96
N ARG A 61 -0.17 2.95 16.79
CA ARG A 61 -1.19 3.72 17.53
C ARG A 61 -2.56 3.72 16.85
N TYR A 62 -2.69 3.00 15.74
CA TYR A 62 -3.89 3.01 14.92
C TYR A 62 -5.14 2.59 15.72
N ARG A 63 -6.13 3.49 15.77
CA ARG A 63 -7.46 3.25 16.33
C ARG A 63 -8.52 3.40 15.23
N PRO A 64 -9.17 2.30 14.79
CA PRO A 64 -10.07 2.33 13.64
C PRO A 64 -11.39 3.08 13.88
N TYR A 65 -11.89 3.10 15.13
CA TYR A 65 -13.23 3.61 15.46
C TYR A 65 -13.22 4.92 16.26
N ASP A 66 -12.07 5.58 16.36
CA ASP A 66 -11.97 6.83 17.10
C ASP A 66 -12.74 7.96 16.40
N ALA A 67 -13.16 8.99 17.15
CA ALA A 67 -13.92 10.12 16.60
C ALA A 67 -13.12 10.87 15.51
N GLU A 68 -11.81 10.98 15.69
CA GLU A 68 -10.90 11.50 14.66
C GLU A 68 -10.82 10.58 13.44
N ALA A 69 -11.03 9.26 13.60
CA ALA A 69 -11.03 8.27 12.51
C ALA A 69 -12.20 8.48 11.59
N LEU A 70 -13.39 8.54 12.18
CA LEU A 70 -14.63 8.72 11.43
C LEU A 70 -14.65 10.08 10.71
N ARG A 71 -14.11 11.13 11.33
CA ARG A 71 -13.92 12.44 10.67
C ARG A 71 -12.97 12.35 9.47
N PHE A 72 -11.81 11.74 9.66
CA PHE A 72 -10.83 11.57 8.58
C PHE A 72 -11.41 10.78 7.42
N TYR A 73 -12.12 9.67 7.68
CA TYR A 73 -12.73 8.87 6.62
C TYR A 73 -13.77 9.68 5.86
N ARG A 74 -14.65 10.41 6.56
CA ARG A 74 -15.66 11.27 5.93
C ARG A 74 -15.03 12.34 5.03
N GLU A 75 -13.96 12.97 5.48
CA GLU A 75 -13.26 14.00 4.69
C GLU A 75 -12.61 13.41 3.43
N ARG A 76 -12.13 12.16 3.49
CA ARG A 76 -11.46 11.51 2.36
C ARG A 76 -12.41 10.87 1.37
N THR A 77 -13.49 10.26 1.83
CA THR A 77 -14.46 9.59 0.95
C THR A 77 -15.55 10.55 0.46
N GLY A 78 -15.75 11.69 1.12
CA GLY A 78 -16.79 12.66 0.77
C GLY A 78 -18.20 12.29 1.28
N HIS A 79 -18.35 11.16 1.95
CA HIS A 79 -19.60 10.69 2.54
C HIS A 79 -19.41 10.23 3.99
N PRO A 80 -20.47 10.23 4.83
CA PRO A 80 -20.35 9.73 6.19
C PRO A 80 -19.97 8.25 6.20
N VAL A 81 -18.87 7.93 6.88
CA VAL A 81 -18.41 6.55 7.09
C VAL A 81 -18.79 6.10 8.49
N ASN A 82 -19.46 4.95 8.61
CA ASN A 82 -19.85 4.36 9.89
C ASN A 82 -18.88 3.22 10.32
N ALA A 83 -18.98 2.80 11.58
CA ALA A 83 -18.10 1.75 12.12
C ALA A 83 -18.22 0.41 11.35
N THR A 84 -19.40 0.07 10.85
CA THR A 84 -19.62 -1.15 10.06
C THR A 84 -18.89 -1.10 8.72
N GLN A 85 -18.89 0.06 8.03
CA GLN A 85 -18.14 0.26 6.79
C GLN A 85 -16.63 0.19 7.04
N VAL A 86 -16.14 0.79 8.13
CA VAL A 86 -14.72 0.65 8.53
C VAL A 86 -14.36 -0.81 8.80
N GLN A 87 -15.24 -1.55 9.49
CA GLN A 87 -15.02 -2.97 9.75
C GLN A 87 -15.00 -3.80 8.45
N ARG A 88 -15.91 -3.52 7.51
CA ARG A 88 -15.91 -4.17 6.19
C ARG A 88 -14.65 -3.85 5.40
N ALA A 89 -14.20 -2.60 5.41
CA ALA A 89 -12.97 -2.18 4.76
C ALA A 89 -11.72 -2.87 5.34
N LEU A 90 -11.62 -2.97 6.67
CA LEU A 90 -10.54 -3.72 7.33
C LEU A 90 -10.57 -5.20 6.97
N GLU A 91 -11.75 -5.79 6.85
CA GLU A 91 -11.90 -7.18 6.43
C GLU A 91 -11.54 -7.37 4.96
N GLY A 92 -11.94 -6.45 4.08
CA GLY A 92 -11.53 -6.43 2.67
C GLY A 92 -10.01 -6.39 2.50
N LEU A 93 -9.35 -5.48 3.22
CA LEU A 93 -7.88 -5.38 3.26
C LEU A 93 -7.18 -6.67 3.72
N ARG A 94 -7.82 -7.43 4.62
CA ARG A 94 -7.34 -8.72 5.13
C ARG A 94 -7.57 -9.88 4.17
N GLN A 95 -8.66 -9.85 3.40
CA GLN A 95 -9.05 -10.91 2.47
C GLN A 95 -8.38 -10.79 1.10
N ARG A 96 -7.72 -9.65 0.79
CA ARG A 96 -6.96 -9.49 -0.45
C ARG A 96 -5.81 -10.49 -0.56
N MET A 97 -5.41 -10.78 -1.78
CA MET A 97 -4.26 -11.62 -2.10
C MET A 97 -3.29 -10.81 -2.98
N PRO A 98 -2.11 -10.42 -2.44
CA PRO A 98 -1.66 -10.59 -1.06
C PRO A 98 -2.45 -9.74 -0.07
N ALA A 99 -2.47 -10.15 1.20
CA ALA A 99 -3.13 -9.38 2.24
C ALA A 99 -2.29 -8.13 2.57
N LEU A 100 -2.98 -7.01 2.81
CA LEU A 100 -2.32 -5.72 3.08
C LEU A 100 -2.22 -5.45 4.58
N VAL A 101 -3.13 -6.05 5.35
CA VAL A 101 -3.31 -5.83 6.78
C VAL A 101 -3.52 -7.17 7.46
N TRP A 102 -2.87 -7.36 8.60
CA TRP A 102 -3.12 -8.48 9.50
C TRP A 102 -3.71 -7.98 10.82
N LYS A 103 -4.49 -8.85 11.46
CA LYS A 103 -5.04 -8.64 12.80
C LYS A 103 -4.28 -9.51 13.79
N SER A 104 -3.66 -8.90 14.79
CA SER A 104 -2.99 -9.62 15.87
C SER A 104 -4.01 -10.39 16.72
N ALA A 105 -3.55 -11.42 17.45
CA ALA A 105 -4.38 -12.17 18.38
C ALA A 105 -5.02 -11.30 19.49
N ARG A 106 -4.43 -10.12 19.75
CA ARG A 106 -4.94 -9.13 20.72
C ARG A 106 -5.98 -8.18 20.13
N GLY A 107 -6.30 -8.33 18.85
CA GLY A 107 -7.27 -7.50 18.13
C GLY A 107 -6.70 -6.21 17.55
N GLU A 108 -5.38 -6.05 17.51
CA GLU A 108 -4.72 -4.89 16.92
C GLU A 108 -4.53 -5.11 15.41
N TYR A 109 -4.67 -4.05 14.62
CA TYR A 109 -4.46 -4.10 13.18
C TYR A 109 -3.10 -3.51 12.83
N ALA A 110 -2.34 -4.20 11.98
CA ALA A 110 -1.04 -3.76 11.51
C ALA A 110 -0.85 -4.09 10.03
N LEU A 111 0.06 -3.37 9.36
CA LEU A 111 0.43 -3.66 7.98
C LEU A 111 1.17 -4.99 7.88
N GLU A 112 0.90 -5.71 6.81
CA GLU A 112 1.58 -6.98 6.50
C GLU A 112 3.03 -6.75 6.06
N ASP A 113 3.24 -5.78 5.17
CA ASP A 113 4.55 -5.47 4.62
C ASP A 113 5.09 -4.11 5.07
N VAL A 114 6.30 -4.11 5.63
CA VAL A 114 7.07 -2.90 5.97
C VAL A 114 7.39 -2.08 4.72
N ALA A 115 7.49 -2.71 3.55
CA ALA A 115 7.72 -2.04 2.28
C ALA A 115 6.60 -1.05 1.93
N MET A 116 5.34 -1.38 2.25
CA MET A 116 4.20 -0.48 2.09
C MET A 116 4.35 0.79 2.95
N HIS A 117 4.87 0.64 4.17
CA HIS A 117 5.14 1.78 5.05
C HIS A 117 6.27 2.66 4.50
N ARG A 118 7.36 2.08 4.01
CA ARG A 118 8.46 2.82 3.38
C ARG A 118 8.01 3.56 2.12
N TRP A 119 7.16 2.94 1.30
CA TRP A 119 6.59 3.57 0.11
C TRP A 119 5.73 4.78 0.47
N PHE A 120 4.90 4.66 1.52
CA PHE A 120 4.15 5.79 2.08
C PHE A 120 5.06 6.92 2.56
N GLU A 121 6.10 6.62 3.34
CA GLU A 121 7.06 7.64 3.81
C GLU A 121 7.78 8.34 2.65
N LYS A 122 8.23 7.57 1.65
CA LYS A 122 8.90 8.09 0.44
C LYS A 122 7.99 9.06 -0.32
N ARG A 123 6.72 8.70 -0.53
CA ARG A 123 5.75 9.56 -1.23
C ARG A 123 5.30 10.75 -0.38
N GLY A 124 5.11 10.54 0.92
CA GLY A 124 4.77 11.59 1.89
C GLY A 124 5.85 12.67 1.96
N GLY A 125 7.12 12.28 2.06
CA GLY A 125 8.26 13.20 2.02
C GLY A 125 8.39 13.97 0.70
N ALA A 126 7.94 13.37 -0.42
CA ALA A 126 7.90 14.01 -1.72
C ALA A 126 6.64 14.88 -1.96
N GLY A 127 5.69 14.91 -1.01
CA GLY A 127 4.40 15.60 -1.17
C GLY A 127 3.49 15.01 -2.24
N LYS A 128 3.73 13.75 -2.66
CA LYS A 128 2.97 13.05 -3.72
C LYS A 128 1.99 12.02 -3.16
N TRP A 129 1.53 12.24 -1.95
CA TRP A 129 0.57 11.38 -1.27
C TRP A 129 -0.80 12.06 -1.19
N PRO A 130 -1.91 11.37 -1.51
CA PRO A 130 -2.02 9.99 -1.96
C PRO A 130 -1.68 9.82 -3.45
N PRO A 131 -1.35 8.60 -3.92
CA PRO A 131 -1.29 8.33 -5.36
C PRO A 131 -2.63 8.66 -6.02
N THR A 132 -2.58 9.30 -7.19
CA THR A 132 -3.78 9.62 -7.99
C THR A 132 -3.74 8.80 -9.27
N PRO A 133 -4.85 8.14 -9.65
CA PRO A 133 -4.87 7.35 -10.87
C PRO A 133 -4.71 8.27 -12.09
N PRO A 134 -3.86 7.90 -13.08
CA PRO A 134 -3.63 8.73 -14.25
C PRO A 134 -4.89 8.90 -15.13
N GLN A 135 -5.87 7.99 -15.02
CA GLN A 135 -7.14 8.08 -15.77
C GLN A 135 -8.26 8.83 -15.03
N GLY A 136 -7.98 9.48 -13.89
CA GLY A 136 -9.03 10.07 -13.04
C GLY A 136 -9.69 9.04 -12.13
N VAL A 137 -10.34 9.51 -11.05
CA VAL A 137 -10.95 8.65 -10.03
C VAL A 137 -12.12 7.89 -10.65
N LEU A 138 -11.91 6.63 -11.01
CA LEU A 138 -13.03 5.71 -11.27
C LEU A 138 -13.77 5.53 -9.94
N PRO A 139 -15.09 5.78 -9.87
CA PRO A 139 -15.84 5.51 -8.67
C PRO A 139 -15.87 3.98 -8.46
N LEU A 140 -15.00 3.51 -7.57
CA LEU A 140 -15.17 2.19 -6.96
C LEU A 140 -16.23 2.38 -5.88
N ASP A 141 -17.47 1.96 -6.17
CA ASP A 141 -18.56 2.12 -5.22
C ASP A 141 -18.31 1.30 -3.94
N ASP A 142 -18.64 1.89 -2.80
CA ASP A 142 -18.44 1.29 -1.48
C ASP A 142 -19.49 0.21 -1.13
N ASP A 143 -20.47 -0.07 -2.01
CA ASP A 143 -21.61 -0.98 -1.78
C ASP A 143 -21.21 -2.40 -1.29
#